data_AF-Q4CVH4-F1
#
_entry.id   AF-Q4CVH4-F1
#
_cell.length_a   1.000
_cell.length_b   1.000
_cell.length_c   1.000
_cell.angle_alpha   90.00
_cell.angle_beta   90.00
_cell.angle_gamma   90.00
#
_symmetry.space_group_name_H-M   'P 1'
#
loop_
_entity.id
_entity.type
_entity.pdbx_description
1 polymer ?
#
loop_
_entity_poly.entity_id
_entity_poly.type
_entity_poly.pdbx_seq_one_letter_code
_entity_poly.pdbx_strand_id
1 'polypeptide(L)'
;YKIIVEGANLFISQDARLALERCGVVLFKDASANKGGVTSSSLEVYSGLALLDEEHEKYMCATSKENTPEFYKKYVKDIIDRIEDNARREFEAIWRDHESHPGMSKTLISDTLSEKNVKVRANILASDVFKNKKLVRYILFHYTPKTLLEVVPVDELMNRVPIAYQHAICAMWLASEYVYSTGIDSNEFDFFSFMSAHIERASAMAKEQSR
;
A
#
# COMPACT_ATOMS: atom_id res chain seq x y z
N TYR A 1 5.63 -5.23 -30.44
CA TYR A 1 4.56 -4.82 -29.49
C TYR A 1 4.54 -3.30 -29.40
N LYS A 2 3.39 -2.68 -29.11
CA LYS A 2 3.34 -1.24 -28.78
C LYS A 2 3.42 -1.01 -27.27
N ILE A 3 2.67 -1.81 -26.51
CA ILE A 3 2.61 -1.79 -25.06
C ILE A 3 2.73 -3.23 -24.55
N ILE A 4 3.48 -3.43 -23.48
CA ILE A 4 3.62 -4.69 -22.75
C ILE A 4 3.38 -4.41 -21.26
N VAL A 5 2.48 -5.15 -20.64
CA VAL A 5 2.30 -5.18 -19.18
C VAL A 5 2.52 -6.62 -18.73
N GLU A 6 3.60 -6.86 -18.01
CA GLU A 6 3.99 -8.21 -17.62
C GLU A 6 3.27 -8.61 -16.33
N GLY A 7 2.18 -9.37 -16.41
CA GLY A 7 1.44 -9.80 -15.20
C GLY A 7 2.10 -10.95 -14.41
N ALA A 8 3.22 -11.50 -14.89
CA ALA A 8 3.93 -12.62 -14.25
C ALA A 8 5.42 -12.60 -14.59
N ASN A 9 6.28 -12.91 -13.61
CA ASN A 9 7.74 -12.89 -13.74
C ASN A 9 8.30 -14.12 -14.49
N LEU A 10 7.90 -14.32 -15.74
CA LEU A 10 8.21 -15.55 -16.49
C LEU A 10 8.71 -15.30 -17.91
N PHE A 11 8.54 -14.10 -18.47
CA PHE A 11 8.59 -13.94 -19.92
C PHE A 11 9.77 -13.12 -20.42
N ILE A 12 10.12 -12.03 -19.74
CA ILE A 12 11.07 -11.04 -20.26
C ILE A 12 12.20 -10.82 -19.27
N SER A 13 13.45 -11.09 -19.65
CA SER A 13 14.60 -10.75 -18.82
C SER A 13 14.79 -9.24 -18.71
N GLN A 14 15.52 -8.77 -17.69
CA GLN A 14 15.82 -7.34 -17.53
C GLN A 14 16.44 -6.73 -18.80
N ASP A 15 17.46 -7.38 -19.38
CA ASP A 15 18.12 -6.91 -20.61
C ASP A 15 17.15 -6.82 -21.80
N ALA A 16 16.22 -7.78 -21.92
CA ALA A 16 15.19 -7.77 -22.94
C ALA A 16 14.17 -6.64 -22.71
N ARG A 17 13.77 -6.37 -21.45
CA ARG A 17 12.90 -5.23 -21.12
C ARG A 17 13.53 -3.91 -21.57
N LEU A 18 14.80 -3.71 -21.25
CA LEU A 18 15.55 -2.52 -21.64
C LEU A 18 15.71 -2.40 -23.16
N ALA A 19 15.96 -3.50 -23.86
CA ALA A 19 16.03 -3.52 -25.32
C ALA A 19 14.68 -3.14 -25.97
N LEU A 20 13.57 -3.68 -25.46
CA LEU A 20 12.22 -3.35 -25.93
C LEU A 20 11.89 -1.88 -25.72
N GLU A 21 12.18 -1.32 -24.53
CA GLU A 21 11.96 0.11 -24.26
C GLU A 21 12.82 1.01 -25.16
N ARG A 22 14.08 0.64 -25.44
CA ARG A 22 14.93 1.36 -26.41
C ARG A 22 14.36 1.36 -27.83
N CYS A 23 13.61 0.31 -28.19
CA CYS A 23 12.88 0.24 -29.46
C CYS A 23 11.52 0.95 -29.42
N GLY A 24 11.20 1.70 -28.36
CA GLY A 24 9.98 2.48 -28.23
C GLY A 24 8.76 1.69 -27.71
N VAL A 25 8.96 0.48 -27.18
CA VAL A 25 7.87 -0.28 -26.54
C VAL A 25 7.62 0.29 -25.15
N VAL A 26 6.37 0.65 -24.84
CA VAL A 26 5.99 1.00 -23.46
C VAL A 26 5.89 -0.29 -22.65
N LEU A 27 6.76 -0.48 -21.67
CA LEU A 27 6.83 -1.70 -20.88
C LEU A 27 6.65 -1.41 -19.38
N PHE A 28 5.72 -2.14 -18.75
CA PHE A 28 5.61 -2.23 -17.30
C PHE A 28 5.99 -3.62 -16.85
N LYS A 29 7.04 -3.70 -16.01
CA LYS A 29 7.59 -4.96 -15.53
C LYS A 29 6.66 -5.65 -14.52
N ASP A 30 6.89 -6.95 -14.36
CA ASP A 30 6.19 -7.83 -13.42
C ASP A 30 6.18 -7.30 -11.99
N ALA A 31 7.31 -6.78 -11.53
CA ALA A 31 7.44 -6.28 -10.16
C ALA A 31 6.43 -5.16 -9.87
N SER A 32 5.99 -4.38 -10.88
CA SER A 32 4.96 -3.35 -10.72
C SER A 32 3.54 -3.86 -11.03
N ALA A 33 3.39 -4.77 -11.99
CA ALA A 33 2.08 -5.21 -12.47
C ALA A 33 1.52 -6.46 -11.75
N ASN A 34 2.31 -7.13 -10.90
CA ASN A 34 1.92 -8.37 -10.22
C ASN A 34 1.91 -8.23 -8.67
N LYS A 35 1.18 -7.23 -8.14
CA LYS A 35 1.08 -6.97 -6.68
C LYS A 35 -0.30 -7.27 -6.06
N GLY A 36 -1.28 -7.67 -6.88
CA GLY A 36 -2.65 -7.90 -6.42
C GLY A 36 -2.74 -8.99 -5.35
N GLY A 37 -2.14 -10.16 -5.60
CA GLY A 37 -2.20 -11.30 -4.68
C GLY A 37 -1.52 -11.06 -3.33
N VAL A 38 -0.41 -10.31 -3.30
CA VAL A 38 0.27 -9.93 -2.05
C VAL A 38 -0.61 -8.99 -1.24
N THR A 39 -1.25 -8.02 -1.90
CA THR A 39 -2.16 -7.07 -1.25
C THR A 39 -3.36 -7.80 -0.65
N SER A 40 -4.03 -8.65 -1.42
CA SER A 40 -5.18 -9.41 -0.93
C SER A 40 -4.81 -10.34 0.22
N SER A 41 -3.72 -11.09 0.11
CA SER A 41 -3.26 -11.98 1.19
C SER A 41 -2.91 -11.22 2.47
N SER A 42 -2.26 -10.06 2.36
CA SER A 42 -1.94 -9.23 3.52
C SER A 42 -3.18 -8.73 4.25
N LEU A 43 -4.24 -8.36 3.51
CA LEU A 43 -5.49 -7.88 4.08
C LEU A 43 -6.31 -9.02 4.68
N GLU A 44 -6.34 -10.21 4.07
CA GLU A 44 -6.95 -11.40 4.67
C GLU A 44 -6.31 -11.78 6.02
N VAL A 45 -4.97 -11.76 6.11
CA VAL A 45 -4.26 -11.95 7.38
C VAL A 45 -4.63 -10.85 8.37
N TYR A 46 -4.71 -9.60 7.91
CA TYR A 46 -5.05 -8.47 8.75
C TYR A 46 -6.46 -8.58 9.35
N SER A 47 -7.47 -9.02 8.58
CA SER A 47 -8.80 -9.32 9.12
C SER A 47 -8.77 -10.44 10.15
N GLY A 48 -7.97 -11.50 9.93
CA GLY A 48 -7.81 -12.59 10.90
C GLY A 48 -7.17 -12.16 12.23
N LEU A 49 -6.34 -11.10 12.22
CA LEU A 49 -5.77 -10.53 13.44
C LEU A 49 -6.70 -9.54 14.14
N ALA A 50 -7.67 -8.97 13.42
CA ALA A 50 -8.58 -7.94 13.94
C ALA A 50 -9.90 -8.52 14.47
N LEU A 51 -10.35 -9.65 13.92
CA LEU A 51 -11.58 -10.33 14.30
C LEU A 51 -11.31 -11.41 15.36
N LEU A 52 -12.24 -11.58 16.29
CA LEU A 52 -12.29 -12.77 17.13
C LEU A 52 -12.72 -13.98 16.30
N ASP A 53 -12.42 -15.20 16.76
CA ASP A 53 -12.72 -16.44 16.01
C ASP A 53 -14.20 -16.53 15.58
N GLU A 54 -15.12 -16.22 16.49
CA GLU A 54 -16.58 -16.22 16.23
C GLU A 54 -16.99 -15.12 15.22
N GLU A 55 -16.33 -13.96 15.28
CA GLU A 55 -16.57 -12.86 14.33
C GLU A 55 -16.01 -13.22 12.95
N HIS A 56 -14.83 -13.85 12.89
CA HIS A 56 -14.22 -14.30 11.65
C HIS A 56 -15.08 -15.37 10.96
N GLU A 57 -15.56 -16.37 11.70
CA GLU A 57 -16.48 -17.39 11.17
C GLU A 57 -17.75 -16.74 10.59
N LYS A 58 -18.33 -15.80 11.33
CA LYS A 58 -19.55 -15.08 10.91
C LYS A 58 -19.34 -14.21 9.66
N TYR A 59 -18.24 -13.46 9.61
CA TYR A 59 -18.07 -12.39 8.63
C TYR A 59 -17.24 -12.79 7.40
N MET A 60 -16.31 -13.73 7.55
CA MET A 60 -15.31 -14.07 6.52
C MET A 60 -15.52 -15.46 5.92
N CYS A 61 -16.14 -16.40 6.63
CA CYS A 61 -16.26 -17.78 6.17
C CYS A 61 -17.56 -18.03 5.40
N ALA A 62 -17.44 -18.49 4.14
CA ALA A 62 -18.57 -18.99 3.37
C ALA A 62 -18.90 -20.43 3.79
N THR A 63 -20.17 -20.72 4.09
CA THR A 63 -20.64 -22.08 4.42
C THR A 63 -20.97 -22.91 3.17
N SER A 64 -21.23 -22.24 2.05
CA SER A 64 -21.38 -22.82 0.71
C SER A 64 -21.09 -21.75 -0.34
N LYS A 65 -20.95 -22.14 -1.61
CA LYS A 65 -20.70 -21.21 -2.72
C LYS A 65 -21.84 -20.19 -2.89
N GLU A 66 -23.06 -20.62 -2.58
CA GLU A 66 -24.28 -19.81 -2.66
C GLU A 66 -24.48 -18.93 -1.41
N ASN A 67 -23.79 -19.24 -0.31
CA ASN A 67 -23.94 -18.58 0.99
C ASN A 67 -22.64 -17.90 1.46
N THR A 68 -22.06 -17.04 0.62
CA THR A 68 -20.98 -16.14 1.00
C THR A 68 -21.53 -14.95 1.81
N PRO A 69 -20.99 -14.65 3.01
CA PRO A 69 -21.41 -13.50 3.79
C PRO A 69 -21.36 -12.18 3.00
N GLU A 70 -22.38 -11.34 3.14
CA GLU A 70 -22.40 -10.00 2.51
C GLU A 70 -21.23 -9.14 2.99
N PHE A 71 -20.79 -9.33 4.24
CA PHE A 71 -19.59 -8.69 4.76
C PHE A 71 -18.37 -9.05 3.92
N TYR A 72 -18.12 -10.35 3.68
CA TYR A 72 -16.99 -10.80 2.89
C TYR A 72 -17.02 -10.22 1.47
N LYS A 73 -18.21 -10.17 0.82
CA LYS A 73 -18.35 -9.56 -0.52
C LYS A 73 -17.95 -8.09 -0.53
N LYS A 74 -18.38 -7.32 0.47
CA LYS A 74 -17.97 -5.91 0.62
C LYS A 74 -16.48 -5.78 0.94
N TYR A 75 -15.94 -6.66 1.77
CA TYR A 75 -14.53 -6.68 2.13
C TYR A 75 -13.64 -6.97 0.91
N VAL A 76 -14.03 -7.94 0.06
CA VAL A 76 -13.36 -8.21 -1.22
C VAL A 76 -13.40 -6.98 -2.13
N LYS A 77 -14.50 -6.22 -2.15
CA LYS A 77 -14.56 -4.97 -2.90
C LYS A 77 -13.57 -3.92 -2.37
N ASP A 78 -13.48 -3.75 -1.05
CA ASP A 78 -12.48 -2.85 -0.45
C ASP A 78 -11.03 -3.25 -0.82
N ILE A 79 -10.74 -4.56 -0.89
CA ILE A 79 -9.44 -5.08 -1.34
C ILE A 79 -9.19 -4.73 -2.81
N ILE A 80 -10.18 -4.94 -3.69
CA ILE A 80 -10.05 -4.62 -5.12
C ILE A 80 -9.80 -3.12 -5.30
N ASP A 81 -10.58 -2.27 -4.62
CA ASP A 81 -10.42 -0.82 -4.66
C ASP A 81 -9.00 -0.42 -4.22
N ARG A 82 -8.44 -1.09 -3.19
CA ARG A 82 -7.05 -0.87 -2.74
C ARG A 82 -6.03 -1.30 -3.79
N ILE A 83 -6.23 -2.44 -4.44
CA ILE A 83 -5.32 -2.94 -5.49
C ILE A 83 -5.29 -1.97 -6.67
N GLU A 84 -6.45 -1.48 -7.11
CA GLU A 84 -6.57 -0.51 -8.19
C GLU A 84 -5.93 0.84 -7.83
N ASP A 85 -6.12 1.33 -6.60
CA ASP A 85 -5.47 2.56 -6.11
C ASP A 85 -3.94 2.41 -6.08
N ASN A 86 -3.43 1.30 -5.53
CA ASN A 86 -2.00 1.03 -5.50
C ASN A 86 -1.41 0.96 -6.92
N ALA A 87 -2.09 0.28 -7.85
CA ALA A 87 -1.65 0.16 -9.24
C ALA A 87 -1.63 1.52 -9.95
N ARG A 88 -2.67 2.34 -9.77
CA ARG A 88 -2.74 3.71 -10.32
C ARG A 88 -1.58 4.56 -9.82
N ARG A 89 -1.36 4.58 -8.51
CA ARG A 89 -0.34 5.45 -7.90
C ARG A 89 1.07 5.08 -8.32
N GLU A 90 1.36 3.78 -8.42
CA GLU A 90 2.66 3.31 -8.91
C GLU A 90 2.83 3.62 -10.39
N PHE A 91 1.79 3.43 -11.21
CA PHE A 91 1.81 3.82 -12.62
C PHE A 91 2.08 5.33 -12.77
N GLU A 92 1.36 6.18 -12.03
CA GLU A 92 1.51 7.64 -12.06
C GLU A 92 2.93 8.07 -11.62
N ALA A 93 3.48 7.45 -10.58
CA ALA A 93 4.84 7.70 -10.13
C ALA A 93 5.87 7.35 -11.22
N ILE A 94 5.77 6.14 -11.80
CA ILE A 94 6.66 5.69 -12.88
C ILE A 94 6.53 6.58 -14.11
N TRP A 95 5.30 6.96 -14.45
CA TRP A 95 5.04 7.78 -15.63
C TRP A 95 5.62 9.18 -15.48
N ARG A 96 5.33 9.86 -14.36
CA ARG A 96 5.85 11.18 -14.03
C ARG A 96 7.38 11.19 -14.00
N ASP A 97 7.99 10.22 -13.34
CA ASP A 97 9.45 10.18 -13.19
C ASP A 97 10.13 9.88 -14.54
N HIS A 98 9.47 9.16 -15.44
CA HIS A 98 9.97 8.95 -16.80
C HIS A 98 9.89 10.22 -17.65
N GLU A 99 8.84 11.03 -17.48
CA GLU A 99 8.72 12.32 -18.16
C GLU A 99 9.76 13.34 -17.66
N SER A 100 10.11 13.31 -16.37
CA SER A 100 11.14 14.19 -15.80
C SER A 100 12.57 13.72 -16.05
N HIS A 101 12.77 12.42 -16.39
CA HIS A 101 14.10 11.86 -16.67
C HIS A 101 14.18 11.28 -18.10
N PRO A 102 14.32 12.14 -19.12
CA PRO A 102 14.55 11.69 -20.49
C PRO A 102 15.73 10.73 -20.57
N GLY A 103 15.48 9.51 -21.05
CA GLY A 103 16.49 8.46 -21.21
C GLY A 103 16.50 7.40 -20.11
N MET A 104 15.85 7.61 -18.96
CA MET A 104 15.63 6.54 -17.99
C MET A 104 14.45 5.67 -18.41
N SER A 105 14.68 4.37 -18.55
CA SER A 105 13.61 3.40 -18.84
C SER A 105 12.63 3.29 -17.65
N LYS A 106 11.35 3.04 -17.94
CA LYS A 106 10.33 2.77 -16.91
C LYS A 106 10.69 1.56 -16.06
N THR A 107 11.34 0.55 -16.65
CA THR A 107 11.87 -0.62 -15.93
C THR A 107 12.83 -0.21 -14.81
N LEU A 108 13.84 0.61 -15.11
CA LEU A 108 14.80 1.10 -14.10
C LEU A 108 14.16 2.06 -13.09
N ILE A 109 13.20 2.89 -13.50
CA ILE A 109 12.48 3.78 -12.58
C ILE A 109 11.67 2.96 -11.57
N SER A 110 10.99 1.90 -12.01
CA SER A 110 10.29 0.96 -11.13
C SER A 110 11.23 0.34 -10.09
N ASP A 111 12.44 -0.06 -10.50
CA ASP A 111 13.46 -0.59 -9.60
C ASP A 111 13.92 0.46 -8.57
N THR A 112 14.25 1.67 -9.02
CA THR A 112 14.66 2.78 -8.14
C THR A 112 13.57 3.16 -7.13
N LEU A 113 12.30 3.23 -7.55
CA LEU A 113 11.17 3.50 -6.65
C LEU A 113 11.01 2.40 -5.61
N SER A 114 11.15 1.13 -6.01
CA SER A 114 11.07 -0.02 -5.10
C SER A 114 12.19 0.01 -4.06
N GLU A 115 13.43 0.22 -4.48
CA GLU A 115 14.60 0.34 -3.59
C GLU A 115 14.41 1.48 -2.58
N LYS A 116 13.93 2.65 -3.06
CA LYS A 116 13.62 3.79 -2.20
C LYS A 116 12.53 3.46 -1.19
N ASN A 117 11.46 2.78 -1.60
CA ASN A 117 10.38 2.36 -0.71
C ASN A 117 10.90 1.45 0.41
N VAL A 118 11.73 0.45 0.08
CA VAL A 118 12.35 -0.45 1.06
C VAL A 118 13.23 0.33 2.05
N LYS A 119 14.08 1.24 1.55
CA LYS A 119 14.96 2.07 2.39
C LYS A 119 14.16 2.97 3.35
N VAL A 120 13.17 3.69 2.83
CA VAL A 120 12.31 4.58 3.63
C VAL A 120 11.55 3.77 4.69
N ARG A 121 10.98 2.62 4.32
CA ARG A 121 10.27 1.74 5.26
C ARG A 121 11.17 1.26 6.40
N ALA A 122 12.39 0.85 6.09
CA ALA A 122 13.36 0.42 7.10
C ALA A 122 13.71 1.56 8.07
N ASN A 123 13.94 2.77 7.56
CA ASN A 123 14.20 3.95 8.38
C ASN A 123 13.02 4.29 9.30
N ILE A 124 11.79 4.19 8.79
CA ILE A 124 10.58 4.43 9.58
C ILE A 124 10.45 3.39 10.70
N LEU A 125 10.65 2.10 10.41
CA LEU A 125 10.60 1.02 11.40
C LEU A 125 11.65 1.16 12.51
N ALA A 126 12.83 1.69 12.19
CA ALA A 126 13.90 1.94 13.14
C ALA A 126 13.72 3.24 13.95
N SER A 127 12.79 4.12 13.54
CA SER A 127 12.53 5.40 14.19
C SER A 127 11.58 5.28 15.39
N ASP A 128 11.40 6.38 16.12
CA ASP A 128 10.46 6.46 17.23
C ASP A 128 9.09 7.07 16.87
N VAL A 129 8.80 7.18 15.57
CA VAL A 129 7.55 7.77 15.04
C VAL A 129 6.30 7.15 15.66
N PHE A 130 6.35 5.86 16.03
CA PHE A 130 5.23 5.11 16.60
C PHE A 130 4.88 5.49 18.03
N LYS A 131 5.72 6.30 18.71
CA LYS A 131 5.37 6.94 19.99
C LYS A 131 4.19 7.91 19.82
N ASN A 132 4.02 8.49 18.63
CA ASN A 132 2.87 9.30 18.31
C ASN A 132 1.63 8.42 18.05
N LYS A 133 0.90 8.08 19.12
CA LYS A 133 -0.31 7.24 19.03
C LYS A 133 -1.42 7.86 18.18
N LYS A 134 -1.50 9.19 18.09
CA LYS A 134 -2.47 9.85 17.19
C LYS A 134 -2.15 9.57 15.73
N LEU A 135 -0.86 9.61 15.36
CA LEU A 135 -0.41 9.25 14.02
C LEU A 135 -0.64 7.77 13.72
N VAL A 136 -0.29 6.87 14.64
CA VAL A 136 -0.57 5.42 14.46
C VAL A 136 -2.06 5.18 14.23
N ARG A 137 -2.92 5.75 15.08
CA ARG A 137 -4.38 5.67 14.93
C ARG A 137 -4.85 6.20 13.58
N TYR A 138 -4.37 7.37 13.18
CA TYR A 138 -4.69 8.00 11.90
C TYR A 138 -4.33 7.10 10.71
N ILE A 139 -3.14 6.51 10.72
CA ILE A 139 -2.71 5.62 9.63
C ILE A 139 -3.55 4.35 9.61
N LEU A 140 -3.76 3.70 10.77
CA LEU A 140 -4.58 2.49 10.84
C LEU A 140 -6.01 2.76 10.36
N PHE A 141 -6.61 3.89 10.73
CA PHE A 141 -7.93 4.28 10.26
C PHE A 141 -8.00 4.42 8.73
N HIS A 142 -7.00 5.03 8.09
CA HIS A 142 -6.98 5.20 6.63
C HIS A 142 -6.51 3.97 5.85
N TYR A 143 -5.70 3.12 6.48
CA TYR A 143 -5.23 1.87 5.89
C TYR A 143 -6.32 0.81 5.87
N THR A 144 -7.05 0.68 6.98
CA THR A 144 -8.01 -0.40 7.22
C THR A 144 -9.18 -0.33 6.23
N PRO A 145 -9.57 -1.46 5.60
CA PRO A 145 -10.79 -1.55 4.81
C PRO A 145 -12.00 -1.00 5.57
N LYS A 146 -12.83 -0.19 4.90
CA LYS A 146 -13.97 0.48 5.53
C LYS A 146 -14.95 -0.54 6.11
N THR A 147 -15.18 -1.63 5.38
CA THR A 147 -16.02 -2.76 5.81
C THR A 147 -15.55 -3.35 7.14
N LEU A 148 -14.24 -3.48 7.36
CA LEU A 148 -13.72 -3.99 8.64
C LEU A 148 -13.92 -3.00 9.79
N LEU A 149 -13.80 -1.70 9.53
CA LEU A 149 -14.08 -0.66 10.52
C LEU A 149 -15.56 -0.59 10.92
N GLU A 150 -16.49 -1.13 10.12
CA GLU A 150 -17.92 -1.21 10.48
C GLU A 150 -18.17 -2.13 11.68
N VAL A 151 -17.31 -3.14 11.87
CA VAL A 151 -17.48 -4.17 12.93
C VAL A 151 -16.36 -4.15 13.97
N VAL A 152 -15.18 -3.67 13.63
CA VAL A 152 -14.06 -3.46 14.56
C VAL A 152 -13.60 -2.00 14.49
N PRO A 153 -14.11 -1.12 15.37
CA PRO A 153 -13.65 0.26 15.45
C PRO A 153 -12.13 0.33 15.68
N VAL A 154 -11.49 1.40 15.22
CA VAL A 154 -10.01 1.51 15.22
C VAL A 154 -9.38 1.35 16.61
N ASP A 155 -10.05 1.79 17.69
CA ASP A 155 -9.57 1.57 19.06
C ASP A 155 -9.48 0.10 19.43
N GLU A 156 -10.51 -0.66 19.09
CA GLU A 156 -10.57 -2.09 19.34
C GLU A 156 -9.59 -2.84 18.44
N LEU A 157 -9.47 -2.42 17.18
CA LEU A 157 -8.47 -2.94 16.26
C LEU A 157 -7.05 -2.77 16.82
N MET A 158 -6.74 -1.62 17.43
CA MET A 158 -5.46 -1.34 18.06
C MET A 158 -5.19 -2.18 19.32
N ASN A 159 -6.23 -2.70 19.98
CA ASN A 159 -6.10 -3.62 21.11
C ASN A 159 -5.85 -5.06 20.64
N ARG A 160 -6.50 -5.48 19.54
CA ARG A 160 -6.46 -6.86 19.04
C ARG A 160 -5.23 -7.17 18.18
N VAL A 161 -4.89 -6.24 17.28
CA VAL A 161 -3.78 -6.45 16.33
C VAL A 161 -2.43 -6.28 17.05
N PRO A 162 -1.47 -7.20 16.92
CA PRO A 162 -0.16 -7.06 17.55
C PRO A 162 0.56 -5.75 17.21
N ILE A 163 1.18 -5.11 18.20
CA ILE A 163 1.85 -3.80 18.05
C ILE A 163 2.89 -3.82 16.91
N ALA A 164 3.66 -4.90 16.78
CA ALA A 164 4.64 -5.04 15.71
C ALA A 164 3.99 -5.01 14.31
N TYR A 165 2.81 -5.62 14.18
CA TYR A 165 2.04 -5.63 12.93
C TYR A 165 1.46 -4.22 12.63
N GLN A 166 0.99 -3.51 13.66
CA GLN A 166 0.55 -2.12 13.53
C GLN A 166 1.70 -1.22 13.01
N HIS A 167 2.90 -1.38 13.56
CA HIS A 167 4.07 -0.63 13.12
C HIS A 167 4.48 -0.98 11.68
N ALA A 168 4.40 -2.26 11.30
CA ALA A 168 4.68 -2.72 9.94
C ALA A 168 3.71 -2.10 8.92
N ILE A 169 2.40 -2.07 9.22
CA ILE A 169 1.39 -1.37 8.43
C ILE A 169 1.75 0.11 8.30
N CYS A 170 2.01 0.78 9.43
CA CYS A 170 2.29 2.22 9.44
C CYS A 170 3.51 2.57 8.59
N ALA A 171 4.59 1.80 8.73
CA ALA A 171 5.81 2.01 7.96
C ALA A 171 5.62 1.77 6.46
N MET A 172 4.94 0.68 6.09
CA MET A 172 4.66 0.37 4.68
C MET A 172 3.74 1.44 4.05
N TRP A 173 2.72 1.91 4.78
CA TRP A 173 1.78 2.92 4.28
C TRP A 173 2.48 4.25 4.08
N LEU A 174 3.20 4.76 5.09
CA LEU A 174 3.94 6.02 5.00
C LEU A 174 5.01 5.98 3.90
N ALA A 175 5.78 4.89 3.80
CA ALA A 175 6.82 4.75 2.78
C ALA A 175 6.23 4.77 1.37
N SER A 176 5.15 4.03 1.13
CA SER A 176 4.51 3.97 -0.19
C SER A 176 3.80 5.27 -0.55
N GLU A 177 3.15 5.91 0.43
CA GLU A 177 2.57 7.25 0.30
C GLU A 177 3.61 8.28 -0.08
N TYR A 178 4.71 8.34 0.65
CA TYR A 178 5.80 9.25 0.37
C TYR A 178 6.43 9.00 -1.01
N VAL A 179 6.84 7.76 -1.28
CA VAL A 179 7.61 7.46 -2.50
C VAL A 179 6.77 7.67 -3.76
N TYR A 180 5.51 7.23 -3.78
CA TYR A 180 4.68 7.41 -4.98
C TYR A 180 4.18 8.84 -5.16
N SER A 181 4.03 9.64 -4.09
CA SER A 181 3.65 11.04 -4.23
C SER A 181 4.80 11.97 -4.61
N THR A 182 6.06 11.58 -4.34
CA THR A 182 7.22 12.47 -4.50
C THR A 182 8.22 11.99 -5.56
N GLY A 183 8.37 10.68 -5.78
CA GLY A 183 9.23 10.09 -6.82
C GLY A 183 10.66 9.81 -6.42
N ILE A 184 11.48 9.49 -7.42
CA ILE A 184 12.88 9.10 -7.24
C ILE A 184 13.76 10.22 -6.68
N ASP A 185 13.51 11.49 -7.01
CA ASP A 185 14.37 12.62 -6.63
C ASP A 185 14.14 13.18 -5.22
N SER A 186 13.07 12.75 -4.54
CA SER A 186 12.72 13.33 -3.24
C SER A 186 13.77 13.06 -2.16
N ASN A 187 13.96 14.04 -1.28
CA ASN A 187 15.02 14.06 -0.26
C ASN A 187 14.45 14.16 1.16
N GLU A 188 15.33 14.32 2.15
CA GLU A 188 14.96 14.37 3.57
C GLU A 188 14.02 15.53 3.93
N PHE A 189 14.11 16.67 3.25
CA PHE A 189 13.21 17.81 3.48
C PHE A 189 11.80 17.57 2.91
N ASP A 190 11.70 16.87 1.78
CA ASP A 190 10.43 16.43 1.23
C ASP A 190 9.75 15.45 2.19
N PHE A 191 10.51 14.49 2.73
CA PHE A 191 10.03 13.55 3.74
C PHE A 191 9.58 14.27 5.02
N PHE A 192 10.34 15.26 5.49
CA PHE A 192 9.95 16.06 6.65
C PHE A 192 8.64 16.82 6.43
N SER A 193 8.48 17.44 5.26
CA SER A 193 7.25 18.16 4.90
C SER A 193 6.05 17.22 4.80
N PHE A 194 6.25 16.05 4.17
CA PHE A 194 5.27 14.97 4.10
C PHE A 194 4.83 14.49 5.49
N MET A 195 5.77 14.21 6.38
CA MET A 195 5.48 13.75 7.74
C MET A 195 4.76 14.80 8.57
N SER A 196 5.20 16.06 8.47
CA SER A 196 4.57 17.21 9.13
C SER A 196 3.09 17.31 8.78
N ALA A 197 2.74 17.18 7.49
CA ALA A 197 1.36 17.21 7.03
C ALA A 197 0.50 16.05 7.59
N HIS A 198 1.04 14.83 7.66
CA HIS A 198 0.31 13.70 8.25
C HIS A 198 0.17 13.79 9.77
N ILE A 199 1.15 14.35 10.47
CA ILE A 199 1.09 14.60 11.92
C ILE A 199 0.02 15.65 12.23
N GLU A 200 -0.08 16.70 11.42
CA GLU A 200 -1.13 17.72 11.55
C GLU A 200 -2.52 17.12 11.31
N ARG A 201 -2.71 16.37 10.22
CA ARG A 201 -3.97 15.66 9.92
C ARG A 201 -4.37 14.69 11.04
N ALA A 202 -3.41 13.93 11.57
CA ALA A 202 -3.64 13.04 12.69
C ALA A 202 -4.10 13.79 13.96
N SER A 203 -3.52 14.96 14.20
CA SER A 203 -3.89 15.82 15.33
C SER A 203 -5.28 16.45 15.15
N ALA A 204 -5.66 16.80 13.93
CA ALA A 204 -6.99 17.30 13.59
C ALA A 204 -8.06 16.22 13.78
N MET A 205 -7.85 15.03 13.20
CA MET A 205 -8.77 13.88 13.32
C MET A 205 -9.02 13.51 14.80
N ALA A 206 -7.97 13.53 15.63
CA ALA A 206 -8.11 13.25 17.06
C ALA A 206 -8.96 14.30 17.81
N LYS A 207 -8.95 15.57 17.38
CA LYS A 207 -9.78 16.62 17.98
C LYS A 207 -11.25 16.46 17.59
N GLU A 208 -11.53 16.11 16.34
CA GLU A 208 -12.88 15.90 15.84
C GLU A 208 -13.57 14.71 16.53
N GLN A 209 -12.85 13.61 16.75
CA GLN A 209 -13.39 12.41 17.42
C GLN A 209 -13.57 12.59 18.94
N SER A 210 -13.02 13.67 19.53
CA SER A 210 -13.18 13.99 20.96
C SER A 210 -14.34 14.94 21.27
N ARG A 211 -15.03 15.43 20.23
CA ARG A 211 -16.22 16.28 20.33
C ARG A 211 -17.48 15.45 20.20
#